data_AF-A0A963QUS2-F1
#
_entry.id   AF-A0A963QUS2-F1
#
_cell.length_a   1.000
_cell.length_b   1.000
_cell.length_c   1.000
_cell.angle_alpha   90.00
_cell.angle_beta   90.00
_cell.angle_gamma   90.00
#
_symmetry.space_group_name_H-M   'P 1'
#
loop_
_entity.id
_entity.type
_entity.pdbx_description
1 polymer ?
#
loop_
_entity_poly.entity_id
_entity_poly.type
_entity_poly.pdbx_seq_one_letter_code
_entity_poly.pdbx_strand_id
1 'polypeptide(L)' 'MSKSKNDPTARGPAQQMKSFEGKKVKPALYVGTAVGHGRYIAAQDESGKLVMDREGRPVAFRDI' A
#
# COMPACT_ATOMS: atom_id res chain seq x y z
N MET A 1 20.62 25.10 -1.33
CA MET A 1 20.69 24.02 -0.31
C MET A 1 20.13 22.75 -0.92
N SER A 2 21.00 21.75 -1.14
CA SER A 2 20.61 20.47 -1.77
C SER A 2 20.02 19.55 -0.71
N LYS A 3 18.70 19.34 -0.71
CA LYS A 3 18.08 18.31 0.13
C LYS A 3 18.53 16.96 -0.41
N SER A 4 19.24 16.19 0.41
CA SER A 4 19.71 14.84 0.09
C SER A 4 18.53 13.97 -0.35
N LYS A 5 18.68 13.19 -1.42
CA LYS A 5 17.69 12.18 -1.86
C LYS A 5 17.40 11.13 -0.79
N ASN A 6 18.23 11.06 0.25
CA ASN A 6 18.12 10.15 1.38
C ASN A 6 17.59 10.79 2.65
N ASP A 7 17.10 12.03 2.61
CA ASP A 7 16.50 12.66 3.78
C ASP A 7 15.15 12.00 4.13
N PRO A 8 15.04 11.26 5.25
CA PRO A 8 13.79 10.62 5.63
C PRO A 8 12.73 11.63 6.05
N THR A 9 13.09 12.88 6.37
CA THR A 9 12.15 13.96 6.71
C THR A 9 11.57 14.65 5.48
N ALA A 10 12.21 14.51 4.31
CA ALA A 10 11.66 14.95 3.02
C ALA A 10 10.62 13.98 2.45
N ARG A 11 10.50 12.78 3.04
CA ARG A 11 9.40 11.86 2.79
C ARG A 11 8.18 12.48 3.45
N GLY A 12 7.38 13.20 2.66
CA GLY A 12 6.17 13.87 3.14
C GLY A 12 5.18 12.89 3.82
N PRO A 13 4.03 13.37 4.28
CA PRO A 13 3.00 12.58 4.98
C PRO A 13 2.47 11.36 4.20
N ALA A 14 2.97 11.06 3.01
CA ALA A 14 2.79 9.81 2.26
C ALA A 14 3.24 8.54 3.02
N GLN A 15 4.01 8.67 4.11
CA GLN A 15 4.30 7.56 5.04
C GLN A 15 3.38 7.56 6.27
N GLN A 16 2.33 8.38 6.30
CA GLN A 16 1.25 8.18 7.27
C GLN A 16 0.68 6.80 7.03
N MET A 17 0.75 5.95 8.05
CA MET A 17 0.05 4.67 8.08
C MET A 17 -1.40 4.93 7.74
N LYS A 18 -1.79 4.59 6.51
CA LYS A 18 -3.18 4.66 6.09
C LYS A 18 -3.96 3.63 6.90
N SER A 19 -5.19 3.94 7.23
CA SER A 19 -6.12 2.99 7.81
C SER A 19 -7.22 2.68 6.81
N PHE A 20 -7.54 1.41 6.64
CA PHE A 20 -8.65 0.93 5.84
C PHE A 20 -9.61 0.17 6.75
N GLU A 21 -10.87 0.58 6.80
CA GLU A 21 -11.89 -0.02 7.69
C GLU A 21 -11.44 -0.11 9.16
N GLY A 22 -10.73 0.91 9.65
CA GLY A 22 -10.20 0.95 11.03
C GLY A 22 -8.94 0.11 11.26
N LYS A 23 -8.44 -0.63 10.27
CA LYS A 23 -7.18 -1.39 10.35
C LYS A 23 -6.04 -0.59 9.74
N LYS A 24 -4.88 -0.57 10.41
CA LYS A 24 -3.66 0.00 9.83
C LYS A 24 -3.21 -0.86 8.66
N VAL A 25 -2.89 -0.20 7.56
CA VAL A 25 -2.41 -0.86 6.34
C VAL A 25 -1.05 -0.33 5.93
N LYS A 26 -0.27 -1.21 5.33
CA LYS A 26 1.05 -0.96 4.75
C LYS A 26 1.00 -1.18 3.24
N PRO A 27 1.79 -0.44 2.45
CA PRO A 27 1.92 -0.72 1.03
C PRO A 27 2.72 -2.02 0.83
N ALA A 28 2.17 -2.95 0.04
CA ALA A 28 2.83 -4.18 -0.35
C ALA A 28 2.70 -4.42 -1.86
N LEU A 29 3.72 -5.03 -2.48
CA LEU A 29 3.66 -5.40 -3.89
C LEU A 29 2.70 -6.58 -4.08
N TYR A 30 1.63 -6.38 -4.85
CA TYR A 30 0.77 -7.46 -5.31
C TYR A 30 1.08 -7.82 -6.76
N VAL A 31 1.21 -9.12 -7.00
CA VAL A 31 1.48 -9.71 -8.32
C VAL A 31 0.35 -10.69 -8.66
N GLY A 32 -0.67 -10.20 -9.36
CA GLY A 32 -1.82 -10.99 -9.81
C GLY A 32 -1.81 -11.27 -11.30
N THR A 33 -0.65 -11.25 -11.95
CA THR A 33 -0.51 -11.51 -13.40
C THR A 33 -1.02 -12.89 -13.80
N ALA A 34 -0.89 -13.90 -12.93
CA ALA A 34 -1.42 -15.24 -13.15
C ALA A 34 -2.96 -15.32 -13.15
N VAL A 35 -3.64 -14.32 -12.56
CA VAL A 35 -5.11 -14.25 -12.45
C VAL A 35 -5.70 -13.04 -13.20
N GLY A 36 -4.92 -12.41 -14.09
CA GLY A 36 -5.38 -11.28 -14.92
C GLY A 36 -5.49 -9.93 -14.20
N HIS A 37 -5.08 -9.81 -12.93
CA HIS A 37 -5.17 -8.56 -12.16
C HIS A 37 -3.98 -7.60 -12.38
N GLY A 38 -2.91 -8.07 -13.01
CA GLY A 38 -1.70 -7.27 -13.24
C GLY A 38 -0.83 -7.13 -11.97
N ARG A 39 0.00 -6.07 -11.92
CA ARG A 39 0.92 -5.80 -10.80
C ARG A 39 0.73 -4.38 -10.29
N TYR A 40 0.48 -4.23 -8.99
CA TYR A 40 0.26 -2.93 -8.35
C TYR A 40 0.63 -2.97 -6.87
N ILE A 41 0.62 -1.81 -6.21
CA ILE A 41 0.82 -1.71 -4.77
C ILE A 41 -0.53 -1.86 -4.08
N ALA A 42 -0.71 -2.97 -3.37
CA ALA A 42 -1.91 -3.27 -2.60
C ALA A 42 -1.71 -2.91 -1.12
N ALA A 43 -2.81 -2.80 -0.40
CA ALA A 43 -2.78 -2.67 1.05
C ALA A 43 -2.63 -4.01 1.74
N GLN A 44 -1.74 -4.03 2.74
CA GLN A 44 -1.46 -5.16 3.60
C GLN A 44 -1.76 -4.79 5.05
N ASP A 45 -2.49 -5.65 5.76
CA ASP A 45 -2.77 -5.47 7.19
C ASP A 45 -1.51 -5.71 8.06
N GLU A 46 -1.63 -5.44 9.37
CA GLU A 46 -0.53 -5.69 10.31
C GLU A 46 -0.16 -7.17 10.45
N SER A 47 -1.04 -8.08 10.06
CA SER A 47 -0.80 -9.54 10.05
C SER A 47 -0.07 -10.02 8.79
N GLY A 48 0.23 -9.11 7.85
CA GLY A 48 0.90 -9.45 6.59
C GLY A 48 -0.05 -9.96 5.50
N LYS A 49 -1.36 -9.96 5.72
CA LYS A 49 -2.34 -10.36 4.71
C LYS A 49 -2.76 -9.16 3.86
N LEU A 50 -3.04 -9.40 2.59
CA LEU A 50 -3.60 -8.36 1.72
C LEU A 50 -5.04 -8.06 2.14
N VAL A 51 -5.36 -6.78 2.18
CA VAL A 51 -6.72 -6.31 2.38
C VAL A 51 -7.47 -6.49 1.07
N MET A 52 -8.54 -7.27 1.10
CA MET A 52 -9.38 -7.55 -0.07
C MET A 52 -10.60 -6.63 -0.07
N ASP A 53 -11.05 -6.25 -1.26
CA ASP A 53 -12.34 -5.60 -1.48
C ASP A 53 -13.49 -6.62 -1.41
N ARG A 54 -14.72 -6.14 -1.60
CA ARG A 54 -15.93 -6.98 -1.62
C ARG A 54 -15.99 -7.97 -2.80
N GLU A 55 -15.20 -7.72 -3.83
CA GLU A 55 -15.11 -8.54 -5.04
C GLU A 55 -13.97 -9.58 -4.94
N GLY A 56 -13.26 -9.64 -3.80
CA GLY A 56 -12.16 -10.55 -3.55
C GLY A 56 -10.83 -10.12 -4.18
N ARG A 57 -10.69 -8.86 -4.58
CA ARG A 57 -9.45 -8.31 -5.15
C ARG A 57 -8.67 -7.51 -4.10
N PRO A 58 -7.33 -7.55 -4.09
CA PRO A 58 -6.56 -6.73 -3.18
C PRO A 58 -6.80 -5.23 -3.43
N VAL A 59 -7.14 -4.48 -2.39
CA VAL A 59 -7.35 -3.03 -2.46
C VAL A 59 -6.03 -2.35 -2.80
N ALA A 60 -6.02 -1.49 -3.82
CA ALA A 60 -4.83 -0.73 -4.17
C ALA A 60 -4.52 0.33 -3.10
N PHE A 61 -3.28 0.37 -2.60
CA PHE A 61 -2.86 1.29 -1.54
C PHE A 61 -2.99 2.77 -1.92
N ARG A 62 -3.01 3.06 -3.22
CA ARG A 62 -3.22 4.42 -3.75
C ARG A 62 -4.66 4.90 -3.59
N ASP A 63 -5.62 3.98 -3.54
CA ASP A 63 -7.06 4.26 -3.54
C ASP A 63 -7.65 4.28 -2.12
N ILE A 64 -6.78 4.14 -1.10
CA ILE A 64 -7.07 4.31 0.33
C ILE A 64 -6.71 5.73 0.73
#